data_AF-A0A2V5STZ0-F1
#
_entry.id   AF-A0A2V5STZ0-F1
#
_cell.length_a   1.000
_cell.length_b   1.000
_cell.length_c   1.000
_cell.angle_alpha   90.00
_cell.angle_beta   90.00
_cell.angle_gamma   90.00
#
_symmetry.space_group_name_H-M   'P 1'
#
loop_
_entity.id
_entity.type
_entity.pdbx_description
1 polymer ?
#
loop_
_entity_poly.entity_id
_entity_poly.type
_entity_poly.pdbx_seq_one_letter_code
_entity_poly.pdbx_strand_id
1 'polypeptide(L)' 'MIKSQRTETIVRQRYAVGAKERADKLCCPVDYESEYLKVIPQEVIERDYGCGDPSRYLREG' A
#
# COMPACT_ATOMS: atom_id res chain seq x y z
N MET A 1 -2.68 29.16 5.23
CA MET A 1 -3.42 28.30 4.28
C MET A 1 -2.62 27.90 3.04
N ILE A 2 -1.71 28.73 2.50
CA ILE A 2 -0.90 28.46 1.29
C ILE A 2 -0.07 27.15 1.38
N LYS A 3 0.43 26.79 2.57
CA LYS A 3 1.30 25.61 2.77
C LYS A 3 0.58 24.28 2.55
N SER A 4 -0.70 24.19 2.93
CA SER A 4 -1.50 22.95 2.82
C SER A 4 -1.84 22.64 1.36
N GLN A 5 -2.22 23.66 0.59
CA GLN A 5 -2.51 23.52 -0.85
C GLN A 5 -1.29 23.04 -1.63
N ARG A 6 -0.09 23.56 -1.31
CA ARG A 6 1.15 23.10 -1.94
C ARG A 6 1.45 21.63 -1.62
N THR A 7 1.28 21.21 -0.36
CA THR A 7 1.49 19.81 0.04
C THR A 7 0.52 18.87 -0.68
N GLU A 8 -0.77 19.21 -0.73
CA GLU A 8 -1.78 18.41 -1.44
C GLU A 8 -1.41 18.23 -2.91
N THR A 9 -1.04 19.32 -3.59
CA THR A 9 -0.67 19.26 -5.02
C THR A 9 0.56 18.38 -5.25
N ILE A 10 1.58 18.46 -4.39
CA ILE A 10 2.78 17.63 -4.48
C ILE A 10 2.46 16.15 -4.27
N VAL A 11 1.66 15.83 -3.24
CA VAL A 11 1.25 14.44 -2.95
C VAL A 11 0.46 13.88 -4.12
N ARG A 12 -0.55 14.62 -4.60
CA ARG A 12 -1.39 14.21 -5.73
C ARG A 12 -0.57 13.97 -7.00
N GLN A 13 0.36 14.86 -7.33
CA GLN A 13 1.24 14.67 -8.49
C GLN A 13 2.11 13.42 -8.36
N ARG A 14 2.71 13.20 -7.19
CA ARG A 14 3.55 12.02 -6.92
C ARG A 14 2.77 10.71 -7.08
N TYR A 15 1.57 10.62 -6.52
CA TYR A 15 0.74 9.42 -6.64
C TYR A 15 0.15 9.22 -8.04
N ALA A 16 -0.18 10.30 -8.76
CA ALA A 16 -0.67 10.20 -10.14
C ALA A 16 0.38 9.61 -11.11
N VAL A 17 1.66 9.89 -10.88
CA VAL A 17 2.77 9.26 -11.61
C VAL A 17 2.93 7.80 -11.18
N GLY A 18 2.95 7.54 -9.87
CA GLY A 18 3.07 6.18 -9.30
C GLY A 18 1.95 5.21 -9.70
N ALA A 19 0.77 5.73 -10.08
CA ALA A 19 -0.34 4.93 -10.59
C ALA A 19 -0.15 4.44 -12.04
N LYS A 20 0.71 5.11 -12.82
CA LYS A 20 1.01 4.75 -14.22
C LYS A 20 2.27 3.92 -14.32
N GLU A 21 3.28 4.24 -13.51
CA GLU A 21 4.60 3.62 -13.54
C GLU A 21 5.06 3.29 -12.12
N ARG A 22 5.72 2.14 -11.95
CA ARG A 22 6.26 1.73 -10.64
C ARG A 22 7.26 2.78 -10.16
N ALA A 23 7.01 3.34 -8.97
CA ALA A 23 7.89 4.31 -8.33
C ALA A 23 8.39 3.78 -6.99
N ASP A 24 9.70 3.88 -6.76
CA ASP A 24 10.32 3.40 -5.54
C ASP A 24 9.75 4.08 -4.29
N LYS A 25 9.49 3.26 -3.27
CA LYS A 25 8.96 3.68 -1.97
C LYS A 25 7.59 4.35 -1.99
N LEU A 26 6.87 4.31 -3.11
CA LEU A 26 5.47 4.73 -3.22
C LEU A 26 4.53 3.61 -2.78
N CYS A 27 4.88 2.37 -3.14
CA CYS A 27 4.34 1.13 -2.62
C CYS A 27 5.54 0.25 -2.27
N CYS A 28 5.89 0.19 -0.98
CA CYS A 28 6.97 -0.70 -0.53
C CYS A 28 6.36 -2.08 -0.30
N PRO A 29 6.72 -3.12 -1.09
CA PRO A 29 6.36 -4.48 -0.73
C PRO A 29 6.90 -4.77 0.66
N VAL A 30 6.04 -5.32 1.51
CA VAL A 30 6.37 -5.84 2.84
C VAL A 30 6.29 -7.35 2.80
N ASP A 31 7.14 -8.01 3.59
CA ASP A 31 7.07 -9.45 3.77
C ASP A 31 5.99 -9.77 4.80
N TYR A 32 4.93 -10.43 4.35
CA TYR A 32 3.90 -10.97 5.23
C TYR A 32 4.34 -12.32 5.81
N GLU A 33 3.94 -12.62 7.04
CA GLU A 33 4.08 -13.96 7.58
C GLU A 33 3.14 -14.92 6.83
N SER A 34 3.74 -15.90 6.14
CA SER A 34 3.02 -16.80 5.21
C SER A 34 1.87 -17.59 5.85
N GLU A 35 1.88 -17.76 7.17
CA GLU A 35 0.81 -18.41 7.91
C GLU A 35 -0.51 -17.64 7.84
N TYR A 36 -0.47 -16.31 7.87
CA TYR A 36 -1.67 -15.47 7.76
C TYR A 36 -2.19 -15.34 6.33
N LEU A 37 -1.33 -15.59 5.33
CA LEU A 37 -1.76 -15.58 3.93
C LEU A 37 -2.64 -16.80 3.57
N LYS A 38 -2.55 -17.90 4.32
CA LYS A 38 -3.28 -19.15 4.03
C LYS A 38 -4.80 -19.02 4.09
N VAL A 39 -5.31 -18.07 4.86
CA VAL A 39 -6.75 -17.84 5.01
C VAL A 39 -7.28 -16.82 3.99
N ILE A 40 -6.39 -16.14 3.25
CA ILE A 40 -6.75 -15.11 2.28
C ILE A 40 -7.03 -15.77 0.93
N PRO A 41 -8.13 -15.42 0.25
CA PRO A 41 -8.39 -15.90 -1.11
C PRO A 41 -7.25 -15.55 -2.08
N GLN A 42 -6.89 -16.49 -2.94
CA GLN A 42 -5.79 -16.34 -3.90
C GLN A 42 -5.94 -15.11 -4.80
N GLU A 43 -7.18 -14.79 -5.23
CA GLU A 43 -7.46 -13.60 -6.05
C GLU A 43 -7.11 -12.28 -5.35
N VAL A 44 -7.15 -12.25 -4.01
CA VAL A 44 -6.80 -11.07 -3.22
C VAL A 44 -5.29 -10.95 -3.16
N ILE A 45 -4.57 -12.06 -2.94
CA ILE A 45 -3.10 -12.11 -2.91
C ILE A 45 -2.53 -11.66 -4.26
N GLU A 46 -3.11 -12.13 -5.38
CA GLU A 46 -2.65 -11.78 -6.73
C GLU A 46 -2.86 -10.30 -7.09
N ARG A 47 -3.80 -9.65 -6.41
CA ARG A 47 -4.14 -8.23 -6.61
C ARG A 47 -3.57 -7.34 -5.52
N ASP A 48 -2.92 -7.93 -4.51
CA ASP A 48 -2.29 -7.17 -3.45
C ASP A 48 -1.00 -6.54 -3.98
N TYR A 49 -0.89 -5.24 -3.78
CA TYR A 49 0.25 -4.47 -4.25
C TYR A 49 1.37 -4.39 -3.21
N GLY A 50 1.24 -5.09 -2.08
CA GLY A 50 2.25 -5.20 -1.02
C GLY A 50 2.43 -3.93 -0.19
N CYS A 51 1.54 -2.95 -0.30
CA CYS A 51 1.71 -1.59 0.23
C CYS A 51 1.63 -1.44 1.77
N GLY A 52 1.58 -2.53 2.54
CA GLY A 52 1.56 -2.47 4.01
C GLY A 52 1.10 -3.77 4.64
N ASP A 53 1.66 -4.11 5.80
CA ASP A 53 1.40 -5.37 6.51
C ASP A 53 0.43 -5.12 7.68
N PRO A 54 -0.88 -5.42 7.52
CA PRO A 54 -1.83 -5.26 8.61
C PRO A 54 -1.85 -6.50 9.52
N SER A 55 -1.11 -7.58 9.22
CA SER A 55 -1.15 -8.83 9.99
C SER A 55 -0.79 -8.61 11.46
N ARG A 56 0.12 -7.67 11.73
CA ARG A 56 0.52 -7.25 13.09
C ARG A 56 -0.60 -6.65 13.93
N TYR A 57 -1.70 -6.23 13.31
CA TYR A 57 -2.85 -5.64 14.00
C TYR A 57 -4.09 -6.53 13.98
N LEU A 58 -3.98 -7.76 13.44
CA LEU A 58 -5.06 -8.73 13.44
C LEU A 58 -5.44 -9.08 14.88
N ARG A 59 -6.73 -9.21 15.15
CA ARG A 59 -7.26 -9.65 16.45
C ARG A 59 -8.20 -10.83 16.23
N GLU A 60 -8.28 -11.70 17.23
CA GLU A 60 -9.28 -12.76 17.27
C GLU A 60 -10.70 -12.17 17.19
N GLY A 61 -11.60 -12.90 16.53
CA GLY A 61 -13.01 -12.55 16.34
C GLY A 61 -13.90 -13.72 16.68
#